data_AF-A0A5E6N9P5-F1
#
_entry.id   AF-A0A5E6N9P5-F1
#
_cell.length_a   1.000
_cell.length_b   1.000
_cell.length_c   1.000
_cell.angle_alpha   90.00
_cell.angle_beta   90.00
_cell.angle_gamma   90.00
#
_symmetry.space_group_name_H-M   'P 1'
#
loop_
_entity.id
_entity.type
_entity.pdbx_description
1 polymer ?
#
loop_
_entity_poly.entity_id
_entity_poly.type
_entity_poly.pdbx_seq_one_letter_code
_entity_poly.pdbx_strand_id
1 'polypeptide(L)'
;MFEQTFKNIDDILHKDAGCGSELDYVEQTSWILFLKYLDDLEKDKETAALLSGKTYERIIESKFRWITWAAPKLKNGNVDHNAMTGDDLVDFVNSELFPYLKKFKGSAENAIPLNTKLVKFSQN
;
A
#
# COMPACT_ATOMS: atom_id res chain seq x y z
N MET A 1 -16.67 -13.50 3.18
CA MET A 1 -15.24 -13.90 3.12
C MET A 1 -14.29 -12.75 3.50
N PHE A 2 -14.66 -11.48 3.29
CA PHE A 2 -13.89 -10.30 3.76
C PHE A 2 -13.93 -10.07 5.29
N GLU A 3 -15.06 -10.36 5.95
CA GLU A 3 -15.26 -10.14 7.40
C GLU A 3 -14.31 -10.97 8.27
N GLN A 4 -13.97 -12.19 7.83
CA GLN A 4 -13.07 -13.05 8.59
C GLN A 4 -11.62 -12.53 8.56
N THR A 5 -11.19 -11.96 7.43
CA THR A 5 -9.88 -11.30 7.32
C THR A 5 -9.82 -10.09 8.23
N PHE A 6 -10.89 -9.28 8.29
CA PHE A 6 -10.96 -8.11 9.17
C PHE A 6 -10.91 -8.52 10.64
N LYS A 7 -11.69 -9.55 11.04
CA LYS A 7 -11.66 -10.10 12.40
C LYS A 7 -10.31 -10.69 12.78
N ASN A 8 -9.64 -11.38 11.86
CA ASN A 8 -8.31 -11.93 12.12
C ASN A 8 -7.25 -10.82 12.24
N ILE A 9 -7.39 -9.74 11.47
CA ILE A 9 -6.54 -8.54 11.61
C ILE A 9 -6.82 -7.87 12.96
N ASP A 10 -8.08 -7.68 13.33
CA ASP A 10 -8.53 -7.13 14.62
C ASP A 10 -7.99 -7.95 15.80
N ASP A 11 -8.09 -9.29 15.75
CA ASP A 11 -7.61 -10.21 16.78
C ASP A 11 -6.08 -10.22 16.93
N ILE A 12 -5.34 -9.99 15.84
CA ILE A 12 -3.86 -9.90 15.86
C ILE A 12 -3.43 -8.53 16.39
N LEU A 13 -4.11 -7.46 15.97
CA LEU A 13 -3.83 -6.09 16.42
C LEU A 13 -4.16 -5.90 17.91
N HIS A 14 -5.20 -6.57 18.42
CA HIS A 14 -5.61 -6.49 19.83
C HIS A 14 -4.65 -7.22 20.80
N LYS A 15 -3.78 -8.12 20.32
CA LYS A 15 -2.90 -8.96 21.16
C LYS A 15 -1.48 -8.42 21.36
N ASP A 16 -1.05 -7.43 20.58
CA ASP A 16 0.32 -6.89 20.68
C ASP A 16 0.37 -5.77 21.73
N ALA A 17 0.55 -6.19 22.99
CA ALA A 17 0.55 -5.36 24.18
C ALA A 17 1.63 -4.27 24.15
N GLY A 18 1.25 -3.01 23.87
CA GLY A 18 2.22 -1.91 23.91
C GLY A 18 1.72 -0.46 23.83
N CYS A 19 0.43 -0.15 23.66
CA CYS A 19 -0.03 1.24 23.53
C CYS A 19 -1.43 1.47 24.12
N GLY A 20 -1.66 2.66 24.69
CA GLY A 20 -2.62 2.93 25.75
C GLY A 20 -4.12 3.00 25.42
N SER A 21 -4.57 2.71 24.20
CA SER A 21 -5.99 2.53 23.88
C SER A 21 -6.20 1.86 22.51
N GLU A 22 -7.31 1.13 22.32
CA GLU A 22 -7.72 0.52 21.03
C GLU A 22 -7.81 1.54 19.88
N LEU A 23 -8.13 2.80 20.20
CA LEU A 23 -8.26 3.90 19.25
C LEU A 23 -6.91 4.35 18.69
N ASP A 24 -5.86 4.38 19.51
CA ASP A 24 -4.52 4.78 19.07
C ASP A 24 -3.96 3.79 18.03
N TYR A 25 -4.30 2.50 18.13
CA TYR A 25 -3.85 1.48 17.18
C TYR A 25 -4.53 1.58 15.82
N VAL A 26 -5.84 1.86 15.78
CA VAL A 26 -6.55 2.08 14.51
C VAL A 26 -5.98 3.30 13.79
N GLU A 27 -5.71 4.37 14.52
CA GLU A 27 -5.09 5.59 13.96
C GLU A 27 -3.67 5.33 13.45
N GLN A 28 -2.87 4.55 14.20
CA GLN A 28 -1.47 4.24 13.83
C GLN A 28 -1.33 3.14 12.76
N THR A 29 -2.37 2.35 12.48
CA THR A 29 -2.32 1.26 11.47
C THR A 29 -3.14 1.54 10.21
N SER A 30 -3.94 2.62 10.19
CA SER A 30 -4.75 3.01 9.04
C SER A 30 -3.93 3.22 7.76
N TRP A 31 -2.70 3.74 7.88
CA TRP A 31 -1.83 3.97 6.72
C TRP A 31 -1.37 2.65 6.07
N ILE A 32 -1.21 1.59 6.85
CA ILE A 32 -0.82 0.26 6.35
C ILE A 32 -1.93 -0.29 5.46
N LEU A 33 -3.18 -0.25 5.94
CA LEU A 33 -4.34 -0.69 5.17
C LEU A 33 -4.54 0.15 3.90
N PHE A 34 -4.33 1.46 4.00
CA PHE A 34 -4.38 2.35 2.84
C PHE A 34 -3.35 1.97 1.76
N LEU A 35 -2.10 1.73 2.15
CA LEU A 35 -1.05 1.33 1.20
C LEU A 35 -1.34 -0.06 0.59
N LYS A 36 -1.87 -1.00 1.38
CA LYS A 36 -2.30 -2.31 0.87
C LYS A 36 -3.40 -2.19 -0.18
N TYR A 37 -4.41 -1.36 0.11
CA TYR A 37 -5.51 -1.11 -0.81
C TYR A 37 -5.05 -0.40 -2.09
N LEU A 38 -4.19 0.61 -1.97
CA LEU A 38 -3.61 1.31 -3.11
C LEU A 38 -2.86 0.34 -4.03
N ASP A 39 -2.02 -0.53 -3.48
CA ASP A 39 -1.26 -1.52 -4.25
C ASP A 39 -2.16 -2.48 -5.03
N ASP A 40 -3.24 -2.99 -4.41
CA ASP A 40 -4.24 -3.83 -5.09
C ASP A 40 -4.95 -3.07 -6.22
N LEU A 41 -5.37 -1.83 -5.96
CA LEU A 41 -6.02 -0.99 -6.96
C LEU A 41 -5.09 -0.73 -8.16
N GLU A 42 -3.81 -0.50 -7.92
CA GLU A 42 -2.81 -0.30 -8.98
C GLU A 42 -2.59 -1.58 -9.79
N LYS A 43 -2.62 -2.75 -9.14
CA LYS A 43 -2.50 -4.05 -9.81
C LYS A 43 -3.71 -4.35 -10.71
N ASP A 44 -4.91 -4.02 -10.27
CA ASP A 44 -6.12 -4.17 -11.08
C ASP A 44 -6.08 -3.26 -12.32
N LYS A 45 -5.62 -2.01 -12.15
CA LYS A 45 -5.42 -1.07 -13.26
C LYS A 45 -4.34 -1.53 -14.24
N GLU A 46 -3.23 -2.06 -13.74
CA GLU A 46 -2.17 -2.64 -14.57
C GLU A 46 -2.69 -3.82 -15.39
N THR A 47 -3.48 -4.70 -14.77
CA THR A 47 -4.11 -5.84 -15.45
C THR A 47 -5.09 -5.37 -16.52
N ALA A 48 -5.95 -4.40 -16.21
CA ALA A 48 -6.90 -3.84 -17.18
C ALA A 48 -6.20 -3.13 -18.36
N ALA A 49 -5.09 -2.43 -18.09
CA ALA A 49 -4.28 -1.79 -19.12
C ALA A 49 -3.64 -2.85 -20.03
N LEU A 50 -3.05 -3.90 -19.46
CA LEU A 50 -2.48 -5.02 -20.22
C LEU A 50 -3.51 -5.67 -21.14
N LEU A 51 -4.73 -5.93 -20.63
CA LEU A 51 -5.82 -6.53 -21.42
C LEU A 51 -6.35 -5.59 -22.53
N SER A 52 -6.23 -4.28 -22.35
CA SER A 52 -6.62 -3.28 -23.34
C SER A 52 -5.47 -2.84 -24.26
N GLY A 53 -4.30 -3.46 -24.16
CA GLY A 53 -3.10 -3.10 -24.94
C GLY A 53 -2.52 -1.74 -24.57
N LYS A 54 -2.85 -1.20 -23.40
CA LYS A 54 -2.36 0.08 -22.87
C LYS A 54 -1.28 -0.17 -21.82
N THR A 55 -0.44 0.82 -21.61
CA THR A 55 0.56 0.84 -20.52
C THR A 55 0.00 1.59 -19.31
N TYR A 56 0.10 1.01 -18.12
CA TYR A 56 -0.20 1.69 -16.86
C TYR A 56 1.09 1.96 -16.09
N GLU A 57 1.29 3.21 -15.70
CA GLU A 57 2.39 3.62 -14.83
C GLU A 57 1.88 3.71 -13.39
N ARG A 58 2.54 3.00 -12.48
CA ARG A 58 2.18 3.00 -11.06
C ARG A 58 2.52 4.35 -10.41
N ILE A 59 1.70 4.77 -9.47
CA ILE A 59 1.88 5.98 -8.66
C ILE A 59 3.05 5.79 -7.68
N ILE A 60 3.17 4.59 -7.13
CA ILE A 60 4.24 4.25 -6.18
C ILE A 60 5.42 3.59 -6.91
N GLU A 61 6.61 4.18 -6.74
CA GLU A 61 7.87 3.61 -7.23
C GLU A 61 8.10 2.20 -6.67
N SER A 62 8.75 1.33 -7.46
CA SER A 62 8.92 -0.09 -7.15
C SER A 62 9.47 -0.37 -5.76
N LYS A 63 10.43 0.44 -5.28
CA LYS A 63 11.04 0.29 -3.94
C LYS A 63 10.04 0.46 -2.79
N PHE A 64 9.00 1.27 -2.98
CA PHE A 64 8.03 1.62 -1.93
C PHE A 64 6.70 0.87 -2.05
N ARG A 65 6.55 0.00 -3.04
CA ARG A 65 5.34 -0.82 -3.22
C ARG A 65 5.18 -1.84 -2.10
N TRP A 66 3.94 -2.17 -1.79
CA TRP A 66 3.59 -3.09 -0.71
C TRP A 66 4.33 -4.43 -0.82
N ILE A 67 4.38 -4.99 -2.04
CA ILE A 67 5.03 -6.27 -2.32
C ILE A 67 6.55 -6.26 -2.07
N THR A 68 7.18 -5.09 -2.00
CA THR A 68 8.64 -4.98 -1.88
C THR A 68 9.10 -5.03 -0.42
N TRP A 69 8.37 -4.36 0.48
CA TRP A 69 8.80 -4.20 1.87
C TRP A 69 7.84 -4.85 2.88
N ALA A 70 6.53 -4.84 2.63
CA ALA A 70 5.52 -5.31 3.60
C ALA A 70 5.22 -6.80 3.47
N ALA A 71 5.24 -7.32 2.24
CA ALA A 71 5.00 -8.74 1.97
C ALA A 71 5.91 -9.26 0.83
N PRO A 72 7.24 -9.16 0.97
CA PRO A 72 8.17 -9.68 -0.02
C PRO A 72 7.97 -11.18 -0.22
N LYS A 73 7.86 -11.56 -1.48
CA LYS A 73 7.74 -12.95 -1.91
C LYS A 73 8.98 -13.37 -2.66
N LEU A 74 9.48 -14.56 -2.36
CA LEU A 74 10.49 -15.25 -3.14
C LEU A 74 9.95 -15.56 -4.54
N LYS A 75 10.85 -15.86 -5.48
CA LYS A 75 10.49 -16.22 -6.87
C LYS A 75 9.54 -17.43 -6.97
N ASN A 76 9.48 -18.26 -5.93
CA ASN A 76 8.59 -19.41 -5.82
C ASN A 76 7.20 -19.06 -5.25
N GLY A 77 6.92 -17.80 -4.94
CA GLY A 77 5.64 -17.33 -4.39
C GLY A 77 5.52 -17.44 -2.86
N ASN A 78 6.49 -18.02 -2.18
CA ASN A 78 6.52 -18.10 -0.72
C ASN A 78 6.97 -16.77 -0.10
N VAL A 79 6.57 -16.53 1.15
CA VAL A 79 7.04 -15.37 1.92
C VAL A 79 8.55 -15.43 2.07
N ASP A 80 9.22 -14.31 1.82
CA ASP A 80 10.65 -14.21 2.06
C ASP A 80 10.91 -14.10 3.58
N HIS A 81 11.52 -15.13 4.15
CA HIS A 81 11.89 -15.13 5.57
C HIS A 81 13.12 -14.27 5.87
N ASN A 82 13.84 -13.79 4.86
CA ASN A 82 14.91 -12.81 4.99
C ASN A 82 14.43 -11.37 4.77
N ALA A 83 13.10 -11.16 4.73
CA ALA A 83 12.50 -9.84 4.66
C ALA A 83 12.97 -8.94 5.80
N MET A 84 12.95 -7.63 5.54
CA MET A 84 13.15 -6.63 6.59
C MET A 84 12.08 -6.81 7.67
N THR A 85 12.53 -6.99 8.92
CA THR A 85 11.65 -7.16 10.09
C THR A 85 12.25 -6.40 11.27
N GLY A 86 11.44 -6.14 12.31
CA GLY A 86 11.89 -5.44 13.52
C GLY A 86 12.46 -4.05 13.23
N ASP A 87 13.62 -3.75 13.80
CA ASP A 87 14.25 -2.42 13.74
C ASP A 87 14.58 -1.99 12.30
N ASP A 88 15.06 -2.91 11.45
CA ASP A 88 15.37 -2.61 10.05
C ASP A 88 14.12 -2.13 9.27
N LEU A 89 12.97 -2.74 9.55
CA LEU A 89 11.70 -2.34 8.93
C LEU A 89 11.24 -0.98 9.44
N VAL A 90 11.37 -0.73 10.75
CA VAL A 90 11.02 0.56 11.37
C VAL A 90 11.90 1.68 10.80
N ASP A 91 13.20 1.44 10.65
CA ASP A 91 14.15 2.39 10.09
C ASP A 91 13.84 2.71 8.63
N PHE A 92 13.50 1.72 7.81
CA PHE A 92 13.06 1.93 6.43
C PHE A 92 11.76 2.75 6.36
N VAL A 93 10.76 2.41 7.18
CA VAL A 93 9.48 3.10 7.18
C VAL A 93 9.67 4.58 7.54
N ASN A 94 10.45 4.85 8.59
CA ASN A 94 10.65 6.21 9.11
C ASN A 94 11.61 7.05 8.24
N SER A 95 12.70 6.46 7.76
CA SER A 95 13.78 7.18 7.08
C SER A 95 13.59 7.26 5.57
N GLU A 96 12.81 6.35 4.97
CA GLU A 96 12.65 6.27 3.53
C GLU A 96 11.18 6.38 3.08
N LEU A 97 10.30 5.49 3.56
CA LEU A 97 8.92 5.38 3.07
C LEU A 97 8.11 6.64 3.38
N PHE A 98 8.08 7.09 4.64
CA PHE A 98 7.32 8.29 5.00
C PHE A 98 7.86 9.57 4.33
N PRO A 99 9.18 9.82 4.28
CA PRO A 99 9.73 10.93 3.49
C PRO A 99 9.33 10.86 2.01
N TYR A 100 9.31 9.69 1.40
CA TYR A 100 8.83 9.51 0.03
C TYR A 100 7.34 9.86 -0.10
N LEU A 101 6.48 9.29 0.77
CA LEU A 101 5.04 9.55 0.75
C LEU A 101 4.71 11.03 1.01
N LYS A 102 5.49 11.73 1.83
CA LYS A 102 5.34 13.18 2.06
C LYS A 102 5.56 14.03 0.80
N LYS A 103 6.36 13.56 -0.18
CA LYS A 103 6.58 14.30 -1.44
C LYS A 103 5.31 14.45 -2.27
N PHE A 104 4.35 13.52 -2.15
CA PHE A 104 3.06 13.63 -2.82
C PHE A 104 2.20 14.80 -2.32
N LYS A 105 2.39 15.24 -1.07
CA LYS A 105 1.67 16.40 -0.50
C LYS A 105 2.04 17.72 -1.17
N GLY A 106 3.29 17.86 -1.63
CA GLY A 106 3.76 19.04 -2.38
C GLY A 106 3.32 19.06 -3.85
N SER A 107 2.82 17.93 -4.37
CA SER A 107 2.29 17.82 -5.73
C SER A 107 0.78 18.07 -5.79
N ALA A 108 0.14 18.42 -4.67
CA ALA A 108 -1.31 18.63 -4.59
C ALA A 108 -1.81 19.88 -5.35
N GLU A 109 -0.93 20.82 -5.70
CA GLU A 109 -1.28 21.89 -6.65
C GLU A 109 -1.45 21.34 -8.09
N ASN A 110 -0.88 20.16 -8.37
CA ASN A 110 -1.04 19.40 -9.61
C ASN A 110 -1.70 18.02 -9.36
N ALA A 111 -2.41 17.84 -8.23
CA ALA A 111 -3.18 16.62 -7.98
C ALA A 111 -4.33 16.57 -8.98
N ILE A 112 -4.06 15.93 -10.11
CA ILE A 112 -5.06 15.50 -11.07
C ILE A 112 -6.12 14.72 -10.27
N PRO A 113 -7.35 15.24 -10.12
CA PRO A 113 -8.39 14.52 -9.42
C PRO A 113 -8.53 13.15 -10.08
N LEU A 114 -8.64 12.07 -9.30
CA LEU A 114 -8.79 10.69 -9.80
C LEU A 114 -9.96 10.55 -10.81
N ASN A 115 -10.88 11.51 -10.83
CA ASN A 115 -11.95 11.71 -11.81
C ASN A 115 -11.45 12.09 -13.23
N THR A 116 -10.42 12.94 -13.37
CA THR A 116 -10.11 13.57 -14.67
C THR A 116 -9.40 12.66 -15.68
N LYS A 117 -8.92 11.48 -15.27
CA LYS A 117 -8.47 10.43 -16.22
C LYS A 117 -9.58 9.47 -16.67
N LEU A 118 -10.75 9.46 -16.00
CA LEU A 118 -11.89 8.63 -16.40
C LEU A 118 -12.69 9.24 -17.56
N VAL A 119 -12.69 10.57 -17.72
CA VAL A 119 -13.45 11.25 -18.79
C VAL A 119 -12.83 11.02 -20.19
N LYS A 120 -11.53 10.69 -20.29
CA LYS A 120 -10.90 10.36 -21.58
C LYS A 120 -11.22 8.95 -22.10
N PHE A 121 -11.95 8.13 -21.34
CA PHE A 121 -12.38 6.79 -21.77
C PHE A 121 -13.73 6.78 -22.52
N SER A 122 -14.44 7.91 -22.64
CA SER A 122 -15.80 7.96 -23.22
C SER A 122 -15.89 8.67 -24.58
N GLN A 123 -14.78 9.10 -25.19
CA GLN A 123 -14.79 9.91 -26.42
C GLN A 123 -13.85 9.40 -27.52
N ASN A 124 -13.44 8.13 -27.50
CA ASN A 124 -12.72 7.51 -28.63
C ASN A 124 -13.15 6.06 -28.83
#